data_AF-A0A1F8R377-F1
#
_entry.id   AF-A0A1F8R377-F1
#
_cell.length_a   1.000
_cell.length_b   1.000
_cell.length_c   1.000
_cell.angle_alpha   90.00
_cell.angle_beta   90.00
_cell.angle_gamma   90.00
#
_symmetry.space_group_name_H-M   'P 1'
#
loop_
_entity.id
_entity.type
_entity.pdbx_description
1 polymer ?
#
loop_
_entity_poly.entity_id
_entity_poly.type
_entity_poly.pdbx_seq_one_letter_code
_entity_poly.pdbx_strand_id
1 'polypeptide(L)'
;MSKKKTFPSQSSLFPKGTIPQMPEGYYSSNPNPNLRRFTGIYDSFDLEGEEVILRGVDEPRRFSVLSTGTYEQALLALRMGFARMIAGDQPLFLILDDAFQHSDWKRRPWLVETLGKVATSGWQVFYFSMDDHIRD
;
A
#
# COMPACT_ATOMS: atom_id res chain seq x y z
N MET A 1 -44.42 4.82 -20.13
CA MET A 1 -43.89 3.94 -19.08
C MET A 1 -42.40 4.22 -18.91
N SER A 2 -41.99 4.85 -17.81
CA SER A 2 -40.58 5.17 -17.54
C SER A 2 -39.94 4.03 -16.74
N LYS A 3 -38.94 3.35 -17.32
CA LYS A 3 -38.16 2.32 -16.62
C LYS A 3 -37.22 3.01 -15.64
N LYS A 4 -37.54 2.98 -14.34
CA LYS A 4 -36.60 3.38 -13.28
C LYS A 4 -35.39 2.44 -13.34
N LYS A 5 -34.21 2.98 -13.66
CA LYS A 5 -32.94 2.28 -13.49
C LYS A 5 -32.70 2.12 -11.99
N THR A 6 -32.84 0.90 -11.48
CA THR A 6 -32.37 0.53 -10.15
C THR A 6 -30.85 0.44 -10.19
N PHE A 7 -30.18 1.44 -9.61
CA PHE A 7 -28.74 1.32 -9.32
C PHE A 7 -28.57 0.30 -8.19
N PRO A 8 -27.60 -0.63 -8.28
CA PRO A 8 -27.29 -1.50 -7.16
C PRO A 8 -26.88 -0.65 -5.96
N SER A 9 -27.53 -0.87 -4.84
CA SER A 9 -27.18 -0.29 -3.54
C SER A 9 -25.76 -0.73 -3.18
N GLN A 10 -24.79 0.17 -3.22
CA GLN A 10 -23.47 -0.09 -2.63
C GLN A 10 -23.66 -0.37 -1.14
N SER A 11 -23.33 -1.58 -0.71
CA SER A 11 -23.19 -1.90 0.71
C SER A 11 -22.18 -0.92 1.32
N SER A 12 -22.50 -0.35 2.49
CA SER A 12 -21.58 0.51 3.24
C SER A 12 -20.27 -0.25 3.47
N LEU A 13 -19.20 0.18 2.78
CA LEU A 13 -17.85 -0.36 2.97
C LEU A 13 -17.29 -0.04 4.37
N PHE A 14 -17.88 0.95 5.05
CA PHE A 14 -17.45 1.36 6.38
C PHE A 14 -18.29 0.64 7.45
N PRO A 15 -17.65 -0.07 8.39
CA PRO A 15 -18.33 -0.58 9.57
C PRO A 15 -18.96 0.56 10.36
N LYS A 16 -20.27 0.48 10.64
CA LYS A 16 -20.93 1.46 11.50
C LYS A 16 -20.58 1.17 12.96
N GLY A 17 -19.93 2.13 13.63
CA GLY A 17 -19.82 2.16 15.10
C GLY A 17 -18.61 1.43 15.71
N THR A 18 -17.67 0.92 14.93
CA THR A 18 -16.42 0.31 15.43
C THR A 18 -15.23 0.75 14.58
N ILE A 19 -14.12 1.12 15.23
CA ILE A 19 -12.86 1.40 14.54
C ILE A 19 -12.32 0.05 14.03
N PRO A 20 -12.17 -0.13 12.71
CA PRO A 20 -11.59 -1.35 12.15
C PRO A 20 -10.21 -1.61 12.75
N GLN A 21 -9.92 -2.87 13.07
CA GLN A 21 -8.58 -3.29 13.47
C GLN A 21 -7.82 -3.76 12.23
N MET A 22 -6.52 -3.48 12.17
CA MET A 22 -5.69 -3.98 11.08
C MET A 22 -5.73 -5.52 11.04
N PRO A 23 -5.68 -6.15 9.86
CA PRO A 23 -5.53 -7.60 9.75
C PRO A 23 -4.20 -8.08 10.31
N GLU A 24 -4.13 -9.33 10.79
CA GLU A 24 -2.88 -9.92 11.30
C GLU A 24 -1.75 -9.82 10.25
N GLY A 25 -0.54 -9.51 10.70
CA GLY A 25 0.61 -9.21 9.84
C GLY A 25 0.68 -7.75 9.37
N TYR A 26 -0.41 -6.97 9.41
CA TYR A 26 -0.39 -5.56 9.00
C TYR A 26 -0.11 -4.57 10.14
N TYR A 27 -0.08 -5.05 11.38
CA TYR A 27 0.23 -4.27 12.58
C TYR A 27 1.20 -5.03 13.50
N SER A 28 2.04 -4.25 14.21
CA SER A 28 2.97 -4.60 15.30
C SER A 28 3.81 -5.87 15.13
N SER A 29 5.13 -5.69 15.01
CA SER A 29 6.21 -6.71 15.09
C SER A 29 6.18 -7.86 14.08
N ASN A 30 5.00 -8.22 13.58
CA ASN A 30 4.75 -9.30 12.65
C ASN A 30 5.06 -8.86 11.22
N PRO A 31 5.47 -9.79 10.34
CA PRO A 31 5.78 -9.48 8.95
C PRO A 31 4.58 -8.87 8.21
N ASN A 32 4.75 -7.65 7.73
CA ASN A 32 3.85 -6.94 6.84
C ASN A 32 4.10 -7.38 5.39
N PRO A 33 3.12 -8.03 4.75
CA PRO A 33 3.30 -8.61 3.42
C PRO A 33 3.53 -7.56 2.33
N ASN A 34 3.12 -6.31 2.55
CA ASN A 34 3.36 -5.22 1.62
C ASN A 34 4.68 -4.51 1.90
N LEU A 35 5.11 -4.38 3.16
CA LEU A 35 6.31 -3.64 3.49
C LEU A 35 7.55 -4.28 2.85
N ARG A 36 7.73 -5.59 3.01
CA ARG A 36 8.85 -6.30 2.39
C ARG A 36 8.76 -6.26 0.88
N ARG A 37 7.54 -6.34 0.36
CA ARG A 37 7.24 -6.31 -1.06
C ARG A 37 7.50 -4.95 -1.71
N PHE A 38 7.41 -3.83 -1.00
CA PHE A 38 7.66 -2.48 -1.54
C PHE A 38 9.00 -1.88 -1.11
N THR A 39 9.65 -2.37 -0.06
CA THR A 39 10.98 -1.89 0.35
C THR A 39 12.11 -2.86 0.04
N GLY A 40 11.84 -4.17 -0.02
CA GLY A 40 12.81 -5.23 -0.28
C GLY A 40 13.64 -5.64 0.94
N ILE A 41 13.69 -4.82 1.98
CA ILE A 41 14.58 -4.99 3.14
C ILE A 41 13.89 -4.90 4.51
N TYR A 42 12.71 -4.26 4.60
CA TYR A 42 11.95 -4.15 5.85
C TYR A 42 10.78 -5.11 5.88
N ASP A 43 10.53 -5.70 7.03
CA ASP A 43 9.52 -6.73 7.21
C ASP A 43 8.35 -6.26 8.06
N SER A 44 8.55 -5.43 9.08
CA SER A 44 7.46 -5.03 9.98
C SER A 44 7.49 -3.56 10.38
N PHE A 45 6.31 -3.08 10.78
CA PHE A 45 6.12 -1.79 11.43
C PHE A 45 6.01 -1.98 12.94
N ASP A 46 6.59 -1.05 13.67
CA ASP A 46 6.50 -0.94 15.11
C ASP A 46 6.17 0.51 15.51
N LEU A 47 5.61 0.70 16.70
CA LEU A 47 5.23 1.99 17.24
C LEU A 47 5.88 2.18 18.60
N GLU A 48 6.83 3.12 18.67
CA GLU A 48 7.47 3.53 19.93
C GLU A 48 7.01 4.96 20.25
N GLY A 49 5.99 5.08 21.10
CA GLY A 49 5.32 6.36 21.36
C GLY A 49 4.58 6.85 20.12
N GLU A 50 4.97 8.01 19.60
CA GLU A 50 4.43 8.60 18.36
C GLU A 50 5.30 8.31 17.12
N GLU A 51 6.42 7.60 17.30
CA GLU A 51 7.35 7.28 16.21
C GLU A 51 7.04 5.93 15.58
N VAL A 52 6.99 5.90 14.25
CA VAL A 52 6.90 4.67 13.46
C VAL A 52 8.31 4.16 13.15
N ILE A 53 8.55 2.89 13.47
CA ILE A 53 9.83 2.21 13.27
C ILE A 53 9.65 1.05 12.28
N LEU A 54 10.60 0.92 11.35
CA LEU A 54 10.69 -0.22 10.44
C LEU A 54 11.74 -1.18 10.99
N ARG A 55 11.39 -2.46 11.03
CA ARG A 55 12.33 -3.55 11.34
C ARG A 55 12.52 -4.40 10.09
N GLY A 56 13.73 -4.92 9.89
CA GLY A 56 14.10 -5.67 8.69
C GLY A 56 15.36 -6.50 8.90
N VAL A 57 16.10 -6.74 7.81
CA VAL A 57 17.38 -7.46 7.85
C VAL A 57 18.45 -6.67 8.62
N ASP A 58 18.44 -5.35 8.45
CA ASP A 58 19.35 -4.44 9.12
C ASP A 58 18.77 -3.89 10.43
N GLU A 59 19.53 -3.00 11.08
CA GLU A 59 19.08 -2.28 12.26
C GLU A 59 17.74 -1.54 12.03
N PRO A 60 16.88 -1.46 13.07
CA PRO A 60 15.64 -0.71 13.01
C PRO A 60 15.86 0.75 12.59
N ARG A 61 14.94 1.29 11.78
CA ARG A 61 14.99 2.68 11.32
C ARG A 61 13.68 3.38 11.62
N ARG A 62 13.80 4.59 12.17
CA ARG A 62 12.68 5.51 12.33
C ARG A 62 12.28 6.11 10.99
N PHE A 63 10.99 6.42 10.82
CA PHE A 63 10.50 7.13 9.63
C PHE A 63 11.28 8.43 9.35
N SER A 64 11.64 9.16 10.41
CA SER A 64 12.35 10.44 10.36
C SER A 64 13.75 10.39 9.72
N VAL A 65 14.36 9.21 9.62
CA VAL A 65 15.71 9.02 9.07
C VAL A 65 15.73 8.21 7.76
N LEU A 66 14.55 7.87 7.22
CA LEU A 66 14.46 7.16 5.95
C LEU A 66 14.81 8.07 4.77
N SER A 67 15.36 7.48 3.70
CA SER A 67 15.38 8.15 2.40
C SER A 67 13.94 8.40 1.91
N THR A 68 13.73 9.46 1.12
CA THR A 68 12.41 9.80 0.57
C THR A 68 11.75 8.61 -0.13
N GLY A 69 12.48 7.92 -1.01
CA GLY A 69 11.93 6.76 -1.73
C GLY A 69 11.54 5.60 -0.80
N THR A 70 12.34 5.31 0.23
CA THR A 70 11.99 4.26 1.21
C THR A 70 10.78 4.67 2.06
N TYR A 71 10.71 5.94 2.46
CA TYR A 71 9.58 6.49 3.20
C TYR A 71 8.28 6.36 2.40
N GLU A 72 8.28 6.74 1.11
CA GLU A 72 7.12 6.61 0.23
C GLU A 72 6.67 5.17 0.01
N GLN A 73 7.61 4.24 -0.17
CA GLN A 73 7.31 2.81 -0.28
C GLN A 73 6.66 2.25 1.00
N ALA A 74 7.19 2.64 2.17
CA ALA A 74 6.62 2.23 3.46
C ALA A 74 5.20 2.81 3.63
N LEU A 75 5.01 4.07 3.25
CA LEU A 75 3.72 4.74 3.24
C LEU A 75 2.70 4.10 2.28
N LEU A 76 3.15 3.59 1.13
CA LEU A 76 2.30 2.82 0.21
C LEU A 76 1.90 1.48 0.83
N ALA A 77 2.84 0.78 1.48
CA ALA A 77 2.55 -0.47 2.18
C ALA A 77 1.50 -0.29 3.30
N LEU A 78 1.60 0.81 4.08
CA LEU A 78 0.60 1.17 5.09
C LEU A 78 -0.77 1.46 4.46
N ARG A 79 -0.82 2.24 3.37
CA ARG A 79 -2.08 2.52 2.65
C ARG A 79 -2.77 1.25 2.17
N MET A 80 -2.01 0.29 1.66
CA MET A 80 -2.54 -1.03 1.29
C MET A 80 -3.13 -1.78 2.50
N GLY A 81 -2.47 -1.69 3.65
CA GLY A 81 -2.98 -2.22 4.91
C GLY A 81 -4.28 -1.58 5.36
N PHE A 82 -4.35 -0.24 5.36
CA PHE A 82 -5.57 0.49 5.69
C PHE A 82 -6.72 0.15 4.74
N ALA A 83 -6.43 0.03 3.44
CA ALA A 83 -7.42 -0.32 2.44
C ALA A 83 -7.97 -1.75 2.70
N ARG A 84 -7.10 -2.70 3.06
CA ARG A 84 -7.51 -4.05 3.48
C ARG A 84 -8.33 -4.04 4.77
N MET A 85 -7.95 -3.22 5.74
CA MET A 85 -8.67 -3.05 7.00
C MET A 85 -10.10 -2.55 6.79
N ILE A 86 -10.31 -1.65 5.82
CA ILE A 86 -11.64 -1.09 5.52
C ILE A 86 -12.46 -2.02 4.62
N ALA A 87 -11.86 -2.57 3.57
CA ALA A 87 -12.57 -3.36 2.56
C ALA A 87 -12.59 -4.88 2.85
N GLY A 88 -11.90 -5.33 3.91
CA GLY A 88 -11.69 -6.73 4.19
C GLY A 88 -11.03 -7.42 2.99
N ASP A 89 -11.59 -8.55 2.58
CA ASP A 89 -11.00 -9.34 1.51
C ASP A 89 -11.23 -8.80 0.08
N GLN A 90 -12.05 -7.77 -0.05
CA GLN A 90 -12.42 -7.21 -1.35
C GLN A 90 -11.28 -6.34 -1.93
N PRO A 91 -10.77 -6.67 -3.13
CA PRO A 91 -9.81 -5.80 -3.80
C PRO A 91 -10.48 -4.47 -4.20
N LEU A 92 -9.75 -3.37 -4.03
CA LEU A 92 -10.18 -2.04 -4.45
C LEU A 92 -9.40 -1.58 -5.68
N PHE A 93 -9.40 -0.28 -5.94
CA PHE A 93 -8.55 0.36 -6.91
C PHE A 93 -7.52 1.29 -6.24
N LEU A 94 -6.36 1.44 -6.87
CA LEU A 94 -5.30 2.37 -6.52
C LEU A 94 -5.17 3.41 -7.63
N ILE A 95 -5.02 4.67 -7.22
CA ILE A 95 -4.67 5.78 -8.10
C ILE A 95 -3.34 6.32 -7.61
N LEU A 96 -2.33 6.28 -8.47
CA LEU A 96 -0.96 6.66 -8.17
C LEU A 96 -0.51 7.71 -9.18
N ASP A 97 0.00 8.84 -8.69
CA ASP A 97 0.49 9.95 -9.51
C ASP A 97 1.98 10.15 -9.20
N ASP A 98 2.85 9.80 -10.15
CA ASP A 98 4.32 9.81 -10.04
C ASP A 98 4.86 9.18 -8.74
N ALA A 99 4.20 8.13 -8.25
CA ALA A 99 4.43 7.56 -6.92
C ALA A 99 5.84 6.99 -6.69
N PHE A 100 6.66 6.83 -7.73
CA PHE A 100 8.03 6.30 -7.63
C PHE A 100 9.11 7.28 -8.12
N GLN A 101 8.79 8.56 -8.30
CA GLN A 101 9.75 9.58 -8.79
C GLN A 101 11.04 9.64 -7.96
N HIS A 102 10.96 9.42 -6.64
CA HIS A 102 12.10 9.45 -5.72
C HIS A 102 12.80 8.09 -5.53
N SER A 103 12.32 7.04 -6.21
CA SER A 103 13.03 5.77 -6.25
C SER A 103 14.16 5.81 -7.28
N ASP A 104 15.28 5.16 -6.99
CA ASP A 104 16.38 5.05 -7.94
C ASP A 104 16.04 4.14 -9.13
N TRP A 105 16.80 4.27 -10.21
CA TRP A 105 16.58 3.57 -11.46
C TRP A 105 16.65 2.04 -11.34
N LYS A 106 17.35 1.49 -10.33
CA LYS A 106 17.41 0.03 -10.10
C LYS A 106 16.16 -0.46 -9.38
N ARG A 107 15.61 0.35 -8.47
CA ARG A 107 14.42 -0.02 -7.66
C ARG A 107 13.11 0.19 -8.42
N ARG A 108 13.02 1.19 -9.31
CA ARG A 108 11.78 1.48 -10.06
C ARG A 108 11.20 0.28 -10.83
N PRO A 109 11.97 -0.47 -11.66
CA PRO A 109 11.41 -1.62 -12.37
C PRO A 109 10.77 -2.65 -11.44
N TRP A 110 11.42 -2.90 -10.30
CA TRP A 110 10.90 -3.82 -9.29
C TRP A 110 9.62 -3.31 -8.61
N LEU A 111 9.50 -2.00 -8.37
CA LEU A 111 8.27 -1.40 -7.83
C LEU A 111 7.11 -1.50 -8.82
N VAL A 112 7.37 -1.28 -10.11
CA VAL A 112 6.38 -1.40 -11.18
C VAL A 112 5.95 -2.86 -11.34
N GLU A 113 6.89 -3.81 -11.38
CA GLU A 113 6.60 -5.25 -11.39
C GLU A 113 5.77 -5.65 -10.15
N THR A 114 6.10 -5.07 -9.00
CA THR A 114 5.38 -5.28 -7.75
C THR A 114 3.94 -4.81 -7.84
N LEU A 115 3.68 -3.63 -8.42
CA LEU A 115 2.33 -3.14 -8.70
C LEU A 115 1.61 -4.03 -9.72
N GLY A 116 2.31 -4.52 -10.74
CA GLY A 116 1.77 -5.51 -11.68
C GLY A 116 1.28 -6.76 -10.95
N LYS A 117 2.07 -7.29 -10.01
CA LYS A 117 1.66 -8.40 -9.15
C LYS A 117 0.45 -8.03 -8.26
N VAL A 118 0.31 -6.77 -7.83
CA VAL A 118 -0.84 -6.30 -7.02
C VAL A 118 -2.08 -6.32 -7.92
N ALA A 119 -1.94 -5.84 -9.15
CA ALA A 119 -3.01 -5.87 -10.14
C ALA A 119 -3.46 -7.31 -10.45
N THR A 120 -2.53 -8.25 -10.63
CA THR A 120 -2.87 -9.67 -10.85
C THR A 120 -3.57 -10.33 -9.66
N SER A 121 -3.44 -9.77 -8.45
CA SER A 121 -4.19 -10.22 -7.26
C SER A 121 -5.62 -9.66 -7.16
N GLY A 122 -6.11 -9.01 -8.21
CA GLY A 122 -7.49 -8.53 -8.33
C GLY A 122 -7.68 -7.03 -8.07
N TRP A 123 -6.64 -6.31 -7.64
CA TRP A 123 -6.70 -4.86 -7.48
C TRP A 123 -6.68 -4.18 -8.85
N GLN A 124 -7.39 -3.07 -9.00
CA GLN A 124 -7.22 -2.22 -10.18
C GLN A 124 -6.16 -1.16 -9.88
N VAL A 125 -5.18 -0.96 -10.76
CA VAL A 125 -4.11 0.02 -10.54
C VAL A 125 -4.08 1.00 -11.70
N PHE A 126 -4.32 2.28 -11.38
CA PHE A 126 -4.11 3.40 -12.30
C PHE A 126 -2.84 4.11 -11.88
N TYR A 127 -1.82 4.06 -12.73
CA TYR A 127 -0.53 4.70 -12.50
C TYR A 127 -0.33 5.79 -13.55
N PHE A 128 -0.35 7.04 -13.12
CA PHE A 128 -0.08 8.21 -13.94
C PHE A 128 1.38 8.59 -13.76
N SER A 129 2.10 8.72 -14.87
CA SER A 129 3.48 9.18 -14.85
C SER A 129 3.92 9.70 -16.21
N MET A 130 4.94 10.55 -16.17
CA MET A 130 5.68 11.04 -17.34
C MET A 130 6.98 10.27 -17.58
N ASP A 131 7.30 9.25 -16.77
CA ASP A 131 8.51 8.46 -16.90
C ASP A 131 8.37 7.41 -18.02
N ASP A 132 9.01 7.64 -19.16
CA ASP A 132 8.99 6.71 -20.30
C ASP A 132 9.65 5.35 -19.97
N HIS A 133 10.51 5.28 -18.94
CA HIS A 133 11.25 4.05 -18.60
C HIS A 133 10.38 2.96 -17.98
N ILE A 134 9.14 3.28 -17.62
CA ILE A 134 8.19 2.35 -16.99
C ILE A 134 6.98 2.03 -17.87
N ARG A 135 6.99 2.52 -19.13
CA ARG A 135 5.90 2.31 -20.08
C ARG A 135 5.88 0.88 -20.65
N ASP A 136 7.07 0.34 -20.90
CA ASP A 136 7.31 -0.92 -21.63
C ASP A 136 7.88 -2.00 -20.68
#